data_AF-A0A2G5IJY8-F1
#
_entry.id   AF-A0A2G5IJY8-F1
#
_cell.length_a   1.000
_cell.length_b   1.000
_cell.length_c   1.000
_cell.angle_alpha   90.00
_cell.angle_beta   90.00
_cell.angle_gamma   90.00
#
_symmetry.space_group_name_H-M   'P 1'
#
loop_
_entity.id
_entity.type
_entity.pdbx_description
1 polymer ?
#
loop_
_entity_poly.entity_id
_entity_poly.type
_entity_poly.pdbx_seq_one_letter_code
_entity_poly.pdbx_strand_id
1 'polypeptide(L)'
;MTTAPVPPTQPTQPTPPTPADTAATAGPAASHTASHAVSPVAFGRRLTVVADQTPCRAATADCNSSISSINNFKEIASRPQKPAARAGAEIRGDVLLALAQLRLATPHQLKALLLPDHQGTDYVRRALRNLHADSLVGRTNRAQQSYWYCTPAGLAEAAASGQLPPKAGRTTGRRAAAKTGLREHGLALVDTVVAFHQAKAADHTDWRLEAAHPTPAGSLVPDAVVLLWNGLSAFVEIDRTMSYARLVAKLERYDAYRSAPATGRGNAARLPRAHWQETYSPYLEERGFPPLLFVFAPAPRRAAPATREAVFHQRVQHVHGLNYRIIVATTTLAQLTQHGPVEPVWRVAGRGEGEERRSLAALPKAR
;
A
#
# COMPACT_ATOMS: atom_id res chain seq x y z
N MET A 1 6.26 77.46 12.25
CA MET A 1 7.69 77.36 11.87
C MET A 1 7.92 76.01 11.25
N THR A 2 8.27 76.04 9.98
CA THR A 2 8.50 74.93 9.05
C THR A 2 9.66 74.05 9.51
N THR A 3 9.50 72.72 9.48
CA THR A 3 10.63 71.79 9.44
C THR A 3 10.40 70.80 8.30
N ALA A 4 11.32 70.84 7.35
CA ALA A 4 11.33 70.08 6.11
C ALA A 4 11.72 68.61 6.35
N PRO A 5 11.37 67.69 5.43
CA PRO A 5 11.61 66.26 5.58
C PRO A 5 13.01 65.81 5.13
N VAL A 6 13.51 64.76 5.78
CA VAL A 6 14.76 64.05 5.45
C VAL A 6 14.50 63.06 4.28
N PRO A 7 15.38 62.97 3.26
CA PRO A 7 15.18 62.11 2.09
C PRO A 7 15.54 60.63 2.35
N PRO A 8 14.96 59.68 1.58
CA PRO A 8 15.20 58.25 1.75
C PRO A 8 16.47 57.75 1.05
N THR A 9 17.18 56.85 1.73
CA THR A 9 18.40 56.16 1.28
C THR A 9 18.07 55.06 0.27
N GLN A 10 18.73 55.06 -0.90
CA GLN A 10 18.66 53.97 -1.89
C GLN A 10 19.51 52.77 -1.46
N PRO A 11 19.09 51.52 -1.75
CA PRO A 11 19.88 50.33 -1.48
C PRO A 11 20.87 49.98 -2.61
N THR A 12 22.12 49.72 -2.23
CA THR A 12 23.23 49.28 -3.08
C THR A 12 23.11 47.78 -3.43
N GLN A 13 23.09 47.44 -4.72
CA GLN A 13 23.41 46.08 -5.21
C GLN A 13 24.90 45.98 -5.58
N PRO A 14 25.55 44.83 -5.32
CA PRO A 14 26.40 44.26 -6.37
C PRO A 14 26.32 42.73 -6.52
N THR A 15 26.04 42.34 -7.77
CA THR A 15 26.74 41.39 -8.67
C THR A 15 27.04 39.92 -8.24
N PRO A 16 26.65 38.92 -9.07
CA PRO A 16 26.99 37.50 -8.88
C PRO A 16 28.30 37.09 -9.60
N PRO A 17 28.99 36.02 -9.18
CA PRO A 17 30.08 35.44 -9.96
C PRO A 17 29.59 34.41 -11.00
N THR A 18 30.13 34.57 -12.22
CA THR A 18 30.05 33.73 -13.43
C THR A 18 30.72 32.35 -13.26
N PRO A 19 30.24 31.29 -13.94
CA PRO A 19 30.77 29.92 -13.82
C PRO A 19 32.05 29.69 -14.64
N ALA A 20 32.90 28.78 -14.18
CA ALA A 20 34.06 28.29 -14.90
C ALA A 20 33.72 27.05 -15.73
N ASP A 21 34.00 27.15 -17.02
CA ASP A 21 34.08 26.07 -18.00
C ASP A 21 35.25 25.12 -17.68
N THR A 22 35.06 23.82 -17.90
CA THR A 22 36.17 22.94 -18.33
C THR A 22 35.64 21.84 -19.23
N ALA A 23 36.33 21.68 -20.36
CA ALA A 23 35.93 20.95 -21.55
C ALA A 23 36.23 19.44 -21.52
N ALA A 24 35.38 18.73 -22.26
CA ALA A 24 35.57 17.56 -23.12
C ALA A 24 36.81 16.64 -22.98
N THR A 25 36.54 15.33 -22.95
CA THR A 25 37.30 14.30 -23.68
C THR A 25 36.33 13.19 -24.11
N ALA A 26 36.47 12.71 -25.35
CA ALA A 26 35.54 11.84 -26.06
C ALA A 26 36.04 10.38 -26.19
N GLY A 27 35.07 9.45 -26.30
CA GLY A 27 35.15 8.19 -27.07
C GLY A 27 35.20 6.87 -26.26
N PRO A 28 34.81 5.71 -26.84
CA PRO A 28 33.96 5.45 -28.01
C PRO A 28 32.77 4.50 -27.72
N ALA A 29 31.99 4.25 -28.78
CA ALA A 29 30.74 3.50 -28.84
C ALA A 29 30.86 1.98 -28.63
N ALA A 30 29.81 1.38 -28.06
CA ALA A 30 29.42 0.00 -28.34
C ALA A 30 27.88 -0.11 -28.28
N SER A 31 27.30 -0.29 -29.46
CA SER A 31 25.90 -0.56 -29.71
C SER A 31 25.58 -2.01 -29.34
N HIS A 32 24.58 -2.25 -28.50
CA HIS A 32 23.79 -3.48 -28.56
C HIS A 32 22.32 -3.18 -28.25
N THR A 33 21.56 -3.20 -29.34
CA THR A 33 20.11 -3.28 -29.44
C THR A 33 19.59 -4.59 -28.88
N ALA A 34 18.65 -4.54 -27.93
CA ALA A 34 17.71 -5.62 -27.67
C ALA A 34 16.39 -5.02 -27.19
N SER A 35 15.54 -4.69 -28.16
CA SER A 35 14.12 -4.42 -27.92
C SER A 35 13.44 -5.71 -27.45
N HIS A 36 13.01 -5.75 -26.19
CA HIS A 36 12.01 -6.73 -25.76
C HIS A 36 10.70 -5.98 -25.48
N ALA A 37 9.83 -6.01 -26.48
CA ALA A 37 8.41 -5.78 -26.30
C ALA A 37 7.86 -6.88 -25.40
N VAL A 38 7.24 -6.51 -24.27
CA VAL A 38 6.49 -7.45 -23.44
C VAL A 38 5.00 -7.23 -23.74
N SER A 39 4.47 -8.12 -24.57
CA SER A 39 3.02 -8.31 -24.69
C SER A 39 2.46 -8.88 -23.38
N PRO A 40 1.23 -8.51 -22.97
CA PRO A 40 0.59 -9.07 -21.81
C PRO A 40 -0.09 -10.41 -22.17
N VAL A 41 -0.19 -11.28 -21.16
CA VAL A 41 -1.11 -12.42 -20.95
C VAL A 41 -0.32 -13.67 -20.55
N ALA A 42 -0.37 -13.98 -19.25
CA ALA A 42 -0.34 -15.35 -18.77
C ALA A 42 -1.09 -15.42 -17.44
N PHE A 43 -2.32 -15.92 -17.50
CA PHE A 43 -3.11 -16.35 -16.36
C PHE A 43 -2.39 -17.47 -15.58
N GLY A 44 -2.50 -17.40 -14.26
CA GLY A 44 -2.59 -18.56 -13.36
C GLY A 44 -1.44 -19.56 -13.37
N ARG A 45 -0.37 -19.26 -12.62
CA ARG A 45 0.54 -20.31 -12.12
C ARG A 45 0.43 -20.41 -10.60
N ARG A 46 -0.36 -21.39 -10.16
CA ARG A 46 -0.54 -21.79 -8.75
C ARG A 46 0.83 -22.22 -8.20
N LEU A 47 1.29 -21.60 -7.12
CA LEU A 47 2.57 -21.95 -6.49
C LEU A 47 2.47 -23.31 -5.81
N THR A 48 3.23 -24.30 -6.30
CA THR A 48 3.61 -25.49 -5.52
C THR A 48 4.92 -25.20 -4.81
N VAL A 49 4.85 -24.87 -3.53
CA VAL A 49 6.03 -24.84 -2.65
C VAL A 49 6.37 -26.29 -2.31
N VAL A 50 7.51 -26.76 -2.83
CA VAL A 50 8.03 -28.11 -2.58
C VAL A 50 8.64 -28.14 -1.17
N ALA A 51 8.17 -29.05 -0.32
CA ALA A 51 8.84 -29.38 0.93
C ALA A 51 10.05 -30.26 0.59
N ASP A 52 11.26 -29.75 0.85
CA ASP A 52 12.50 -30.50 0.67
C ASP A 52 12.58 -31.62 1.73
N GLN A 53 12.65 -32.88 1.28
CA GLN A 53 12.88 -34.04 2.14
C GLN A 53 14.34 -34.45 2.01
N THR A 54 15.14 -34.15 3.03
CA THR A 54 16.50 -34.70 3.15
C THR A 54 16.42 -36.10 3.79
N PRO A 55 17.05 -37.15 3.20
CA PRO A 55 16.95 -38.51 3.71
C PRO A 55 17.89 -38.81 4.89
N CYS A 56 17.46 -39.78 5.70
CA CYS A 56 18.09 -40.30 6.90
C CYS A 56 19.56 -40.73 6.74
N ARG A 57 20.33 -40.57 7.83
CA ARG A 57 21.59 -41.27 8.06
C ARG A 57 21.40 -42.30 9.18
N ALA A 58 21.93 -43.51 8.95
CA ALA A 58 21.71 -44.72 9.74
C ALA A 58 22.58 -44.83 11.01
N ALA A 59 21.95 -45.43 12.02
CA ALA A 59 22.41 -46.42 13.01
C ALA A 59 23.78 -46.32 13.72
N THR A 60 23.74 -46.47 15.05
CA THR A 60 24.53 -47.47 15.79
C THR A 60 23.68 -48.10 16.90
N ALA A 61 23.86 -49.41 17.06
CA ALA A 61 23.21 -50.31 18.00
C ALA A 61 23.68 -50.09 19.46
N ASP A 62 22.86 -50.47 20.46
CA ASP A 62 23.22 -51.56 21.38
C ASP A 62 22.11 -51.95 22.38
N CYS A 63 21.78 -53.24 22.32
CA CYS A 63 21.56 -54.24 23.37
C CYS A 63 20.50 -54.10 24.50
N ASN A 64 19.53 -55.03 24.44
CA ASN A 64 19.01 -55.97 25.47
C ASN A 64 18.45 -55.40 26.80
N SER A 65 17.22 -55.69 27.23
CA SER A 65 16.71 -57.05 27.51
C SER A 65 15.19 -57.08 27.79
N SER A 66 14.65 -58.30 27.70
CA SER A 66 13.48 -58.86 28.41
C SER A 66 12.18 -59.00 27.63
N ILE A 67 12.02 -60.22 27.12
CA ILE A 67 10.83 -60.90 26.64
C ILE A 67 9.87 -61.17 27.81
N SER A 68 8.58 -60.88 27.61
CA SER A 68 7.50 -61.80 28.01
C SER A 68 6.28 -61.58 27.12
N SER A 69 5.94 -62.66 26.44
CA SER A 69 4.89 -62.89 25.47
C SER A 69 3.50 -62.47 25.92
N ILE A 70 2.67 -62.01 24.98
CA ILE A 70 1.36 -62.60 24.64
C ILE A 70 1.01 -62.13 23.22
N ASN A 71 0.82 -63.12 22.35
CA ASN A 71 0.31 -62.95 21.00
C ASN A 71 -1.10 -62.34 21.05
N ASN A 72 -1.27 -61.17 20.44
CA ASN A 72 -2.56 -60.75 19.91
C ASN A 72 -2.32 -60.27 18.49
N PHE A 73 -2.67 -61.13 17.54
CA PHE A 73 -2.89 -60.77 16.16
C PHE A 73 -3.99 -59.72 16.11
N LYS A 74 -3.60 -58.45 15.95
CA LYS A 74 -4.48 -57.40 15.47
C LYS A 74 -3.71 -56.56 14.47
N GLU A 75 -3.75 -57.08 13.24
CA GLU A 75 -3.92 -56.31 12.01
C GLU A 75 -3.42 -54.86 12.09
N ILE A 76 -2.24 -54.64 11.53
CA ILE A 76 -1.68 -53.33 11.22
C ILE A 76 -2.59 -52.72 10.14
N ALA A 77 -3.72 -52.17 10.56
CA ALA A 77 -4.45 -51.20 9.77
C ALA A 77 -3.56 -49.95 9.73
N SER A 78 -2.86 -49.77 8.61
CA SER A 78 -2.16 -48.55 8.27
C SER A 78 -3.10 -47.36 8.55
N ARG A 79 -2.79 -46.57 9.58
CA ARG A 79 -3.50 -45.32 9.84
C ARG A 79 -3.46 -44.49 8.56
N PRO A 80 -4.59 -44.04 8.00
CA PRO A 80 -4.54 -43.07 6.93
C PRO A 80 -3.86 -41.81 7.48
N GLN A 81 -2.74 -41.42 6.88
CA GLN A 81 -2.15 -40.11 7.13
C GLN A 81 -3.25 -39.06 6.99
N LYS A 82 -3.46 -38.29 8.06
CA LYS A 82 -4.52 -37.31 8.22
C LYS A 82 -4.63 -36.40 6.96
N PRO A 83 -5.81 -36.29 6.31
CA PRO A 83 -6.03 -35.31 5.23
C PRO A 83 -5.91 -33.85 5.71
N ALA A 84 -5.79 -33.62 7.02
CA ALA A 84 -5.64 -32.32 7.66
C ALA A 84 -4.33 -31.58 7.31
N ALA A 85 -3.28 -32.27 6.86
CA ALA A 85 -2.00 -31.64 6.51
C ALA A 85 -2.04 -30.86 5.19
N ARG A 86 -2.99 -31.16 4.29
CA ARG A 86 -3.13 -30.49 2.98
C ARG A 86 -4.07 -29.29 2.99
N ALA A 87 -5.05 -29.28 3.89
CA ALA A 87 -6.03 -28.19 3.95
C ALA A 87 -5.35 -26.86 4.32
N GLY A 88 -5.51 -25.83 3.50
CA GLY A 88 -4.88 -24.51 3.67
C GLY A 88 -3.44 -24.40 3.14
N ALA A 89 -2.82 -25.50 2.68
CA ALA A 89 -1.58 -25.43 1.91
C ALA A 89 -1.80 -24.72 0.56
N GLU A 90 -2.99 -24.87 -0.01
CA GLU A 90 -3.36 -24.32 -1.32
C GLU A 90 -3.35 -22.79 -1.38
N ILE A 91 -3.61 -22.11 -0.26
CA ILE A 91 -3.65 -20.64 -0.15
C ILE A 91 -2.44 -20.08 0.59
N ARG A 92 -1.47 -20.93 0.96
CA ARG A 92 -0.31 -20.55 1.79
C ARG A 92 0.50 -19.44 1.11
N GLY A 93 0.75 -19.59 -0.19
CA GLY A 93 1.42 -18.58 -1.01
C GLY A 93 0.64 -17.27 -1.05
N ASP A 94 -0.65 -17.33 -1.34
CA ASP A 94 -1.52 -16.14 -1.45
C ASP A 94 -1.61 -15.37 -0.13
N VAL A 95 -1.70 -16.08 1.00
CA VAL A 95 -1.68 -15.46 2.34
C VAL A 95 -0.34 -14.77 2.61
N LEU A 96 0.77 -15.39 2.23
CA LEU A 96 2.10 -14.79 2.40
C LEU A 96 2.27 -13.53 1.54
N LEU A 97 1.82 -13.58 0.28
CA LEU A 97 1.86 -12.45 -0.65
C LEU A 97 0.97 -11.30 -0.20
N ALA A 98 -0.26 -11.59 0.23
CA ALA A 98 -1.17 -10.60 0.77
C ALA A 98 -0.58 -9.91 2.01
N LEU A 99 0.04 -10.66 2.94
CA LEU A 99 0.71 -10.07 4.10
C LEU A 99 1.97 -9.28 3.73
N ALA A 100 2.71 -9.70 2.70
CA ALA A 100 3.89 -8.97 2.23
C ALA A 100 3.51 -7.63 1.58
N GLN A 101 2.34 -7.58 0.92
CA GLN A 101 1.80 -6.36 0.33
C GLN A 101 1.16 -5.45 1.38
N LEU A 102 0.29 -5.99 2.23
CA LEU A 102 -0.53 -5.24 3.19
C LEU A 102 0.19 -4.94 4.52
N ARG A 103 1.33 -5.60 4.75
CA ARG A 103 2.17 -5.56 5.96
C ARG A 103 1.53 -6.13 7.22
N LEU A 104 0.23 -5.93 7.43
CA LEU A 104 -0.50 -6.32 8.63
C LEU A 104 -1.94 -6.70 8.26
N ALA A 105 -2.47 -7.82 8.76
CA ALA A 105 -3.89 -8.13 8.60
C ALA A 105 -4.43 -9.04 9.71
N THR A 106 -5.76 -9.11 9.83
CA THR A 106 -6.47 -10.13 10.61
C THR A 106 -6.87 -11.33 9.74
N PRO A 107 -7.17 -12.50 10.32
CA PRO A 107 -7.71 -13.63 9.55
C PRO A 107 -9.03 -13.31 8.83
N HIS A 108 -9.87 -12.42 9.40
CA HIS A 108 -11.12 -12.00 8.76
C HIS A 108 -10.86 -11.16 7.51
N GLN A 109 -9.92 -10.20 7.58
CA GLN A 109 -9.53 -9.39 6.43
C GLN A 109 -8.91 -10.25 5.33
N LEU A 110 -7.98 -11.16 5.68
CA LEU A 110 -7.39 -12.08 4.71
C LEU A 110 -8.42 -13.00 4.07
N LYS A 111 -9.41 -13.48 4.83
CA LYS A 111 -10.55 -14.22 4.27
C LYS A 111 -11.33 -13.37 3.28
N ALA A 112 -11.66 -12.14 3.66
CA ALA A 112 -12.46 -11.24 2.83
C ALA A 112 -11.79 -10.94 1.48
N LEU A 113 -10.46 -10.97 1.42
CA LEU A 113 -9.67 -10.80 0.19
C LEU A 113 -9.50 -12.11 -0.60
N LEU A 114 -9.10 -13.19 0.07
CA LEU A 114 -8.62 -14.39 -0.62
C LEU A 114 -9.69 -15.46 -0.81
N LEU A 115 -10.69 -15.48 0.06
CA LEU A 115 -11.73 -16.51 0.12
C LEU A 115 -13.09 -15.87 0.43
N PRO A 116 -13.60 -14.94 -0.41
CA PRO A 116 -14.82 -14.19 -0.12
C PRO A 116 -16.04 -15.09 0.09
N ASP A 117 -16.14 -16.20 -0.63
CA ASP A 117 -17.31 -17.10 -0.58
C ASP A 117 -17.25 -18.16 0.53
N HIS A 118 -16.08 -18.33 1.18
CA HIS A 118 -15.93 -19.34 2.23
C HIS A 118 -16.67 -18.95 3.51
N GLN A 119 -17.15 -19.96 4.26
CA GLN A 119 -17.68 -19.74 5.59
C GLN A 119 -16.55 -19.77 6.64
N GLY A 120 -16.54 -18.79 7.54
CA GLY A 120 -15.57 -18.70 8.63
C GLY A 120 -14.13 -18.40 8.18
N THR A 121 -13.17 -18.49 9.11
CA THR A 121 -11.75 -18.13 8.88
C THR A 121 -10.79 -19.31 9.04
N ASP A 122 -11.28 -20.54 9.13
CA ASP A 122 -10.48 -21.70 9.53
C ASP A 122 -9.39 -22.06 8.53
N TYR A 123 -9.69 -21.96 7.22
CA TYR A 123 -8.71 -22.18 6.16
C TYR A 123 -7.55 -21.20 6.24
N VAL A 124 -7.86 -19.91 6.39
CA VAL A 124 -6.86 -18.84 6.56
C VAL A 124 -6.07 -19.03 7.84
N ARG A 125 -6.72 -19.33 8.97
CA ARG A 125 -6.04 -19.60 10.24
C ARG A 125 -5.10 -20.80 10.14
N ARG A 126 -5.46 -21.84 9.39
CA ARG A 126 -4.59 -23.00 9.15
C ARG A 126 -3.38 -22.63 8.30
N ALA A 127 -3.56 -21.90 7.21
CA ALA A 127 -2.47 -21.39 6.39
C ALA A 127 -1.49 -20.51 7.22
N LEU A 128 -2.03 -19.61 8.05
CA LEU A 128 -1.22 -18.76 8.94
C LEU A 128 -0.46 -19.56 10.00
N ARG A 129 -1.05 -20.62 10.57
CA ARG A 129 -0.34 -21.52 11.50
C ARG A 129 0.81 -22.24 10.82
N ASN A 130 0.63 -22.69 9.58
CA ASN A 130 1.69 -23.36 8.82
C ASN A 130 2.83 -22.38 8.52
N LEU A 131 2.52 -21.20 7.97
CA LEU A 131 3.52 -20.14 7.72
C LEU A 131 4.27 -19.71 9.00
N HIS A 132 3.60 -19.73 10.15
CA HIS A 132 4.20 -19.37 11.43
C HIS A 132 5.12 -20.46 11.95
N ALA A 133 4.79 -21.75 11.74
CA ALA A 133 5.69 -22.86 12.06
C ALA A 133 6.99 -22.74 11.26
N ASP A 134 6.90 -22.27 10.01
CA ASP A 134 8.05 -22.03 9.13
C ASP A 134 8.74 -20.67 9.38
N SER A 135 8.33 -19.91 10.41
CA SER A 135 8.88 -18.59 10.76
C SER A 135 8.77 -17.52 9.66
N LEU A 136 7.87 -17.70 8.69
CA LEU A 136 7.64 -16.74 7.59
C LEU A 136 6.68 -15.61 8.00
N VAL A 137 5.79 -15.87 8.95
CA VAL A 137 4.88 -14.86 9.51
C VAL A 137 4.98 -14.82 11.02
N GLY A 138 4.84 -13.61 11.58
CA GLY A 138 4.72 -13.37 13.00
C GLY A 138 3.28 -13.09 13.41
N ARG A 139 2.99 -13.23 14.70
CA ARG A 139 1.68 -12.98 15.29
C ARG A 139 1.80 -12.12 16.54
N THR A 140 0.88 -11.18 16.70
CA THR A 140 0.66 -10.44 17.95
C THR A 140 -0.79 -10.62 18.38
N ASN A 141 -1.06 -10.79 19.68
CA ASN A 141 -2.42 -10.91 20.22
C ASN A 141 -2.80 -9.69 21.04
N ARG A 142 -4.04 -9.20 20.88
CA ARG A 142 -4.62 -8.17 21.75
C ARG A 142 -6.13 -8.22 21.70
N ALA A 143 -6.80 -8.08 22.84
CA ALA A 143 -8.26 -8.05 22.96
C ALA A 143 -8.94 -9.22 22.20
N GLN A 144 -8.42 -10.44 22.40
CA GLN A 144 -8.88 -11.68 21.74
C GLN A 144 -8.73 -11.72 20.20
N GLN A 145 -8.06 -10.74 19.60
CA GLN A 145 -7.75 -10.72 18.17
C GLN A 145 -6.27 -11.00 17.91
N SER A 146 -6.00 -11.74 16.84
CA SER A 146 -4.65 -12.01 16.36
C SER A 146 -4.36 -11.18 15.10
N TYR A 147 -3.23 -10.49 15.13
CA TYR A 147 -2.72 -9.70 14.01
C TYR A 147 -1.48 -10.37 13.44
N TRP A 148 -1.44 -10.50 12.13
CA TRP A 148 -0.43 -11.26 11.41
C TRP A 148 0.36 -10.34 10.49
N TYR A 149 1.64 -10.61 10.35
CA TYR A 149 2.57 -9.83 9.52
C TYR A 149 3.71 -10.72 9.01
N CYS A 150 4.32 -10.36 7.88
CA CYS A 150 5.51 -11.07 7.40
C CYS A 150 6.74 -10.79 8.28
N THR A 151 7.52 -11.83 8.54
CA THR A 151 8.89 -11.71 9.06
C THR A 151 9.84 -11.28 7.93
N PRO A 152 11.11 -10.92 8.22
CA PRO A 152 12.10 -10.69 7.17
C PRO A 152 12.25 -11.89 6.23
N ALA A 153 12.22 -13.12 6.76
CA ALA A 153 12.28 -14.35 5.98
C ALA A 153 11.06 -14.50 5.06
N GLY A 154 9.85 -14.27 5.58
CA GLY A 154 8.64 -14.31 4.76
C GLY A 154 8.61 -13.25 3.66
N LEU A 155 9.15 -12.05 3.91
CA LEU A 155 9.29 -11.03 2.86
C LEU A 155 10.28 -11.46 1.77
N ALA A 156 11.39 -12.12 2.16
CA ALA A 156 12.36 -12.64 1.21
C ALA A 156 11.75 -13.75 0.35
N GLU A 157 11.00 -14.69 0.94
CA GLU A 157 10.30 -15.76 0.22
C GLU A 157 9.22 -15.19 -0.71
N ALA A 158 8.41 -14.24 -0.22
CA ALA A 158 7.40 -13.58 -1.04
C ALA A 158 8.04 -12.83 -2.22
N ALA A 159 9.20 -12.18 -2.02
CA ALA A 159 9.93 -11.51 -3.09
C ALA A 159 10.54 -12.51 -4.10
N ALA A 160 11.02 -13.66 -3.64
CA ALA A 160 11.58 -14.71 -4.50
C ALA A 160 10.53 -15.33 -5.45
N SER A 161 9.23 -15.22 -5.12
CA SER A 161 8.14 -15.66 -6.01
C SER A 161 8.05 -14.84 -7.31
N GLY A 162 8.60 -13.63 -7.35
CA GLY A 162 8.45 -12.70 -8.48
C GLY A 162 7.06 -12.09 -8.66
N GLN A 163 6.09 -12.40 -7.78
CA GLN A 163 4.70 -11.96 -7.91
C GLN A 163 4.42 -10.61 -7.22
N LEU A 164 5.41 -10.07 -6.50
CA LEU A 164 5.29 -8.79 -5.81
C LEU A 164 5.86 -7.65 -6.68
N PRO A 165 5.22 -6.46 -6.70
CA PRO A 165 5.79 -5.30 -7.39
C PRO A 165 7.19 -4.93 -6.85
N PRO A 166 8.01 -4.16 -7.57
CA PRO A 166 9.40 -3.85 -7.18
C PRO A 166 9.55 -3.35 -5.73
N LYS A 167 10.63 -3.80 -5.08
CA LYS A 167 10.88 -3.81 -3.61
C LYS A 167 10.81 -2.49 -2.83
N ALA A 168 10.66 -1.33 -3.45
CA ALA A 168 10.92 -0.06 -2.77
C ALA A 168 10.07 0.11 -1.49
N GLY A 169 10.73 0.13 -0.33
CA GLY A 169 10.11 0.45 0.96
C GLY A 169 9.39 -0.68 1.71
N ARG A 170 9.42 -1.94 1.25
CA ARG A 170 8.75 -3.03 2.00
C ARG A 170 9.41 -3.26 3.35
N THR A 171 8.64 -3.08 4.41
CA THR A 171 9.06 -3.28 5.79
C THR A 171 8.12 -4.24 6.49
N THR A 172 8.65 -5.00 7.45
CA THR A 172 7.84 -5.92 8.26
C THR A 172 6.72 -5.16 8.99
N GLY A 173 5.54 -5.78 9.10
CA GLY A 173 4.43 -5.23 9.87
C GLY A 173 4.60 -5.35 11.39
N ARG A 174 5.74 -5.87 11.89
CA ARG A 174 5.97 -6.12 13.32
C ARG A 174 5.76 -4.87 14.17
N ARG A 175 6.32 -3.74 13.74
CA ARG A 175 6.18 -2.44 14.45
C ARG A 175 4.73 -1.96 14.44
N ALA A 176 4.04 -2.09 13.30
CA ALA A 176 2.63 -1.74 13.17
C ALA A 176 1.78 -2.60 14.10
N ALA A 177 1.99 -3.93 14.12
CA ALA A 177 1.28 -4.85 15.00
C ALA A 177 1.46 -4.53 16.49
N ALA A 178 2.66 -4.14 16.91
CA ALA A 178 2.99 -3.85 18.31
C ALA A 178 2.39 -2.54 18.82
N LYS A 179 2.42 -1.45 18.03
CA LYS A 179 1.99 -0.12 18.47
C LYS A 179 0.53 0.13 18.11
N THR A 180 -0.34 0.23 19.12
CA THR A 180 -1.80 0.40 18.94
C THR A 180 -2.19 1.45 17.91
N GLY A 181 -1.66 2.66 17.98
CA GLY A 181 -2.01 3.70 17.00
C GLY A 181 -1.69 3.30 15.55
N LEU A 182 -0.53 2.68 15.32
CA LEU A 182 -0.12 2.20 14.00
C LEU A 182 -0.91 0.96 13.57
N ARG A 183 -1.18 0.04 14.50
CA ARG A 183 -1.96 -1.17 14.25
C ARG A 183 -3.34 -0.82 13.74
N GLU A 184 -4.08 -0.03 14.52
CA GLU A 184 -5.45 0.31 14.21
C GLU A 184 -5.56 1.20 12.94
N HIS A 185 -4.52 1.98 12.62
CA HIS A 185 -4.44 2.70 11.34
C HIS A 185 -4.18 1.75 10.17
N GLY A 186 -3.23 0.81 10.29
CA GLY A 186 -2.98 -0.20 9.27
C GLY A 186 -4.19 -1.12 9.03
N LEU A 187 -4.93 -1.48 10.08
CA LEU A 187 -6.15 -2.27 9.94
C LEU A 187 -7.25 -1.49 9.19
N ALA A 188 -7.43 -0.20 9.48
CA ALA A 188 -8.37 0.65 8.74
C ALA A 188 -7.99 0.81 7.26
N LEU A 189 -6.69 0.84 6.95
CA LEU A 189 -6.21 0.79 5.58
C LEU A 189 -6.57 -0.53 4.90
N VAL A 190 -6.38 -1.67 5.57
CA VAL A 190 -6.78 -2.97 5.01
C VAL A 190 -8.29 -3.09 4.82
N ASP A 191 -9.10 -2.55 5.74
CA ASP A 191 -10.55 -2.50 5.55
C ASP A 191 -10.95 -1.66 4.32
N THR A 192 -10.19 -0.59 4.05
CA THR A 192 -10.32 0.20 2.81
C THR A 192 -9.99 -0.64 1.57
N VAL A 193 -8.89 -1.40 1.60
CA VAL A 193 -8.51 -2.33 0.52
C VAL A 193 -9.61 -3.38 0.29
N VAL A 194 -10.13 -3.97 1.36
CA VAL A 194 -11.22 -4.96 1.30
C VAL A 194 -12.46 -4.37 0.64
N ALA A 195 -12.86 -3.16 1.02
CA ALA A 195 -14.03 -2.49 0.43
C ALA A 195 -13.87 -2.26 -1.08
N PHE A 196 -12.68 -1.85 -1.53
CA PHE A 196 -12.39 -1.69 -2.96
C PHE A 196 -12.37 -3.02 -3.71
N HIS A 197 -11.78 -4.06 -3.11
CA HIS A 197 -11.71 -5.40 -3.69
C HIS A 197 -13.10 -6.01 -3.87
N GLN A 198 -13.93 -5.96 -2.82
CA GLN A 198 -15.30 -6.49 -2.84
C GLN A 198 -16.19 -5.77 -3.85
N ALA A 199 -16.03 -4.45 -3.99
CA ALA A 199 -16.74 -3.65 -4.99
C ALA A 199 -16.16 -3.78 -6.41
N LYS A 200 -15.12 -4.60 -6.61
CA LYS A 200 -14.40 -4.74 -7.88
C LYS A 200 -13.86 -3.41 -8.43
N ALA A 201 -13.59 -2.46 -7.54
CA ALA A 201 -13.04 -1.16 -7.91
C ALA A 201 -11.52 -1.22 -8.14
N ALA A 202 -10.83 -2.14 -7.47
CA ALA A 202 -9.42 -2.46 -7.63
C ALA A 202 -9.16 -3.85 -7.04
N ASP A 203 -8.21 -4.62 -7.58
CA ASP A 203 -7.77 -5.84 -6.90
C ASP A 203 -6.89 -5.49 -5.69
N HIS A 204 -6.81 -6.38 -4.70
CA HIS A 204 -5.96 -6.17 -3.53
C HIS A 204 -4.46 -6.12 -3.88
N THR A 205 -4.05 -6.70 -5.01
CA THR A 205 -2.67 -6.66 -5.53
C THR A 205 -2.33 -5.32 -6.21
N ASP A 206 -3.33 -4.52 -6.58
CA ASP A 206 -3.17 -3.21 -7.24
C ASP A 206 -2.79 -2.07 -6.28
N TRP A 207 -2.65 -2.37 -4.99
CA TRP A 207 -2.38 -1.40 -3.93
C TRP A 207 -0.90 -1.31 -3.60
N ARG A 208 -0.32 -0.12 -3.63
CA ARG A 208 1.04 0.16 -3.17
C ARG A 208 1.01 0.95 -1.88
N LEU A 209 1.37 0.33 -0.77
CA LEU A 209 1.35 0.98 0.55
C LEU A 209 2.62 1.82 0.79
N GLU A 210 2.46 2.98 1.42
CA GLU A 210 3.57 3.87 1.82
C GLU A 210 4.59 4.15 0.70
N ALA A 211 4.10 4.31 -0.54
CA ALA A 211 4.95 4.58 -1.69
C ALA A 211 5.58 5.97 -1.58
N ALA A 212 6.90 6.04 -1.51
CA ALA A 212 7.63 7.31 -1.43
C ALA A 212 7.67 8.02 -2.79
N HIS A 213 7.36 9.32 -2.76
CA HIS A 213 7.40 10.23 -3.89
C HIS A 213 8.37 11.38 -3.56
N PRO A 214 9.61 11.34 -4.08
CA PRO A 214 10.61 12.35 -3.79
C PRO A 214 10.18 13.70 -4.35
N THR A 215 10.35 14.76 -3.54
CA THR A 215 10.17 16.15 -3.97
C THR A 215 11.35 17.00 -3.46
N PRO A 216 11.61 18.19 -4.04
CA PRO A 216 12.61 19.11 -3.51
C PRO A 216 12.37 19.51 -2.05
N ALA A 217 11.11 19.52 -1.59
CA ALA A 217 10.72 19.85 -0.22
C ALA A 217 10.69 18.64 0.73
N GLY A 218 11.20 17.47 0.28
CA GLY A 218 11.16 16.20 1.00
C GLY A 218 10.18 15.19 0.41
N SER A 219 10.26 13.92 0.83
CA SER A 219 9.41 12.88 0.28
C SER A 219 7.95 13.02 0.73
N LEU A 220 7.03 13.04 -0.22
CA LEU A 220 5.62 12.75 0.02
C LEU A 220 5.44 11.24 0.15
N VAL A 221 4.69 10.79 1.16
CA VAL A 221 4.39 9.37 1.37
C VAL A 221 2.89 9.25 1.65
N PRO A 222 2.05 8.96 0.64
CA PRO A 222 0.66 8.52 0.85
C PRO A 222 0.61 7.28 1.73
N ASP A 223 -0.48 7.09 2.46
CA ASP A 223 -0.73 5.81 3.14
C ASP A 223 -0.86 4.67 2.10
N ALA A 224 -1.50 4.94 0.95
CA ALA A 224 -1.46 4.05 -0.20
C ALA A 224 -1.70 4.75 -1.55
N VAL A 225 -1.31 4.07 -2.63
CA VAL A 225 -1.71 4.36 -4.00
C VAL A 225 -2.42 3.14 -4.55
N VAL A 226 -3.57 3.32 -5.20
CA VAL A 226 -4.34 2.23 -5.81
C VAL A 226 -4.41 2.43 -7.32
N LEU A 227 -4.23 1.33 -8.09
CA LEU A 227 -4.62 1.27 -9.49
C LEU A 227 -6.08 0.77 -9.57
N LEU A 228 -6.95 1.59 -10.12
CA LEU A 228 -8.37 1.30 -10.27
C LEU A 228 -8.62 0.46 -11.52
N TRP A 229 -9.75 -0.24 -11.54
CA TRP A 229 -10.18 -1.10 -12.66
C TRP A 229 -10.23 -0.40 -14.01
N ASN A 230 -10.44 0.93 -14.02
CA ASN A 230 -10.48 1.76 -15.22
C ASN A 230 -9.07 2.21 -15.68
N GLY A 231 -8.01 1.70 -15.06
CA GLY A 231 -6.62 2.01 -15.35
C GLY A 231 -6.16 3.39 -14.86
N LEU A 232 -6.95 4.08 -14.02
CA LEU A 232 -6.55 5.31 -13.33
C LEU A 232 -5.96 5.00 -11.96
N SER A 233 -5.04 5.84 -11.49
CA SER A 233 -4.54 5.75 -10.11
C SER A 233 -5.27 6.72 -9.19
N ALA A 234 -5.30 6.43 -7.90
CA ALA A 234 -5.72 7.36 -6.85
C ALA A 234 -4.78 7.29 -5.65
N PHE A 235 -4.55 8.42 -4.98
CA PHE A 235 -3.87 8.48 -3.69
C PHE A 235 -4.88 8.26 -2.58
N VAL A 236 -4.51 7.51 -1.55
CA VAL A 236 -5.39 7.19 -0.42
C VAL A 236 -4.70 7.58 0.89
N GLU A 237 -5.45 8.28 1.74
CA GLU A 237 -5.04 8.74 3.05
C GLU A 237 -6.07 8.32 4.10
N ILE A 238 -5.63 7.62 5.14
CA ILE A 238 -6.48 7.15 6.23
C ILE A 238 -6.26 8.06 7.44
N ASP A 239 -7.24 8.91 7.73
CA ASP A 239 -7.20 9.71 8.95
C ASP A 239 -7.99 9.06 10.08
N ARG A 240 -7.36 9.04 11.26
CA ARG A 240 -7.98 8.60 12.52
C ARG A 240 -7.83 9.63 13.62
N THR A 241 -6.68 10.30 13.65
CA THR A 241 -6.28 11.09 14.82
C THR A 241 -5.55 12.39 14.45
N MET A 242 -5.30 12.66 13.18
CA MET A 242 -4.48 13.79 12.75
C MET A 242 -5.16 15.12 13.13
N SER A 243 -4.38 16.16 13.44
CA SER A 243 -4.94 17.49 13.59
C SER A 243 -5.33 18.04 12.21
N TYR A 244 -6.34 18.91 12.17
CA TYR A 244 -6.75 19.51 10.90
C TYR A 244 -5.64 20.32 10.22
N ALA A 245 -4.80 21.00 11.00
CA ALA A 245 -3.61 21.70 10.47
C ALA A 245 -2.65 20.73 9.76
N ARG A 246 -2.45 19.52 10.29
CA ARG A 246 -1.62 18.51 9.63
C ARG A 246 -2.29 17.90 8.40
N LEU A 247 -3.62 17.80 8.37
CA LEU A 247 -4.36 17.38 7.18
C LEU A 247 -4.24 18.42 6.06
N VAL A 248 -4.36 19.71 6.38
CA VAL A 248 -4.12 20.80 5.42
C VAL A 248 -2.67 20.80 4.92
N ALA A 249 -1.70 20.65 5.82
CA ALA A 249 -0.29 20.54 5.43
C ALA A 249 0.00 19.31 4.53
N LYS A 250 -0.79 18.22 4.64
CA LYS A 250 -0.71 17.11 3.67
C LYS A 250 -1.14 17.58 2.28
N LEU A 251 -2.24 18.32 2.16
CA LEU A 251 -2.72 18.85 0.87
C LEU A 251 -1.67 19.75 0.20
N GLU A 252 -1.00 20.60 0.97
CA GLU A 252 0.10 21.45 0.49
C GLU A 252 1.27 20.61 -0.05
N ARG A 253 1.60 19.49 0.60
CA ARG A 253 2.62 18.56 0.10
C ARG A 253 2.20 17.86 -1.19
N TYR A 254 0.92 17.54 -1.36
CA TYR A 254 0.41 17.01 -2.63
C TYR A 254 0.49 18.04 -3.75
N ASP A 255 0.18 19.32 -3.48
CA ASP A 255 0.34 20.38 -4.49
C ASP A 255 1.80 20.63 -4.84
N ALA A 256 2.70 20.59 -3.86
CA ALA A 256 4.14 20.64 -4.10
C ALA A 256 4.64 19.44 -4.92
N TYR A 257 4.11 18.23 -4.67
CA TYR A 257 4.45 17.05 -5.46
C TYR A 257 3.91 17.13 -6.90
N ARG A 258 2.72 17.66 -7.10
CA ARG A 258 2.11 17.84 -8.43
C ARG A 258 2.99 18.68 -9.37
N SER A 259 3.70 19.67 -8.84
CA SER A 259 4.65 20.50 -9.60
C SER A 259 6.10 20.02 -9.54
N ALA A 260 6.40 18.93 -8.81
CA ALA A 260 7.76 18.45 -8.64
C ALA A 260 8.32 17.92 -9.98
N PRO A 261 9.53 18.34 -10.36
CA PRO A 261 10.17 17.82 -11.57
C PRO A 261 10.44 16.32 -11.43
N ALA A 262 10.45 15.61 -12.56
CA ALA A 262 10.88 14.22 -12.60
C ALA A 262 12.29 14.07 -12.00
N THR A 263 12.50 13.05 -11.17
CA THR A 263 13.81 12.76 -10.59
C THR A 263 14.61 11.90 -11.56
N GLY A 264 15.38 12.55 -12.45
CA GLY A 264 16.29 11.86 -13.39
C GLY A 264 16.98 12.83 -14.36
N ARG A 265 18.11 12.41 -14.95
CA ARG A 265 18.68 13.09 -16.15
C ARG A 265 17.73 12.81 -17.32
N GLY A 266 16.73 13.67 -17.50
CA GLY A 266 15.83 13.59 -18.64
C GLY A 266 16.60 13.77 -19.95
N ASN A 267 16.15 13.08 -21.01
CA ASN A 267 16.56 13.39 -22.38
C ASN A 267 16.15 14.83 -22.69
N ALA A 268 17.11 15.71 -23.00
CA ALA A 268 16.87 17.14 -23.28
C ALA A 268 15.87 17.38 -24.44
N ALA A 269 15.58 16.35 -25.23
CA ALA A 269 14.61 16.36 -26.33
C ALA A 269 13.14 16.19 -25.92
N ARG A 270 12.82 15.85 -24.65
CA ARG A 270 11.43 15.74 -24.18
C ARG A 270 11.02 16.97 -23.37
N LEU A 271 9.78 17.43 -23.57
CA LEU A 271 9.15 18.44 -22.72
C LEU A 271 9.24 18.02 -21.24
N PRO A 272 9.64 18.92 -20.33
CA PRO A 272 9.71 18.61 -18.90
C PRO A 272 8.34 18.16 -18.39
N ARG A 273 8.25 16.92 -17.93
CA ARG A 273 7.06 16.38 -17.27
C ARG A 273 7.28 16.35 -15.76
N ALA A 274 6.21 16.58 -15.00
CA ALA A 274 6.26 16.41 -13.56
C ALA A 274 6.41 14.93 -13.22
N HIS A 275 7.05 14.61 -12.09
CA HIS A 275 7.32 13.22 -11.67
C HIS A 275 6.05 12.35 -11.68
N TRP A 276 4.92 12.89 -11.24
CA TRP A 276 3.66 12.15 -11.19
C TRP A 276 3.15 11.77 -12.58
N GLN A 277 3.40 12.59 -13.61
CA GLN A 277 2.97 12.30 -14.99
C GLN A 277 3.74 11.10 -15.54
N GLU A 278 5.03 11.01 -15.26
CA GLU A 278 5.84 9.85 -15.65
C GLU A 278 5.41 8.58 -14.91
N THR A 279 4.98 8.72 -13.65
CA THR A 279 4.63 7.57 -12.81
C THR A 279 3.21 7.05 -13.07
N TYR A 280 2.24 7.96 -13.26
CA TYR A 280 0.81 7.64 -13.25
C TYR A 280 0.07 8.01 -14.55
N SER A 281 0.73 8.75 -15.45
CA SER A 281 0.22 9.04 -16.78
C SER A 281 1.25 8.90 -17.91
N PRO A 282 2.04 7.80 -17.95
CA PRO A 282 3.12 7.68 -18.92
C PRO A 282 2.65 7.68 -20.38
N TYR A 283 1.40 7.27 -20.63
CA TYR A 283 0.87 7.02 -21.98
C TYR A 283 -0.21 7.99 -22.44
N LEU A 284 -0.67 8.92 -21.60
CA LEU A 284 -1.80 9.80 -21.91
C LEU A 284 -1.49 11.23 -21.47
N GLU A 285 -1.39 12.14 -22.45
CA GLU A 285 -1.06 13.54 -22.22
C GLU A 285 -2.20 14.32 -21.55
N GLU A 286 -3.43 13.79 -21.60
CA GLU A 286 -4.65 14.46 -21.13
C GLU A 286 -5.12 14.04 -19.72
N ARG A 287 -4.42 13.15 -19.00
CA ARG A 287 -4.87 12.79 -17.64
C ARG A 287 -4.42 13.84 -16.64
N GLY A 288 -5.41 14.38 -15.92
CA GLY A 288 -5.18 15.21 -14.74
C GLY A 288 -4.51 14.44 -13.60
N PHE A 289 -4.07 15.18 -12.57
CA PHE A 289 -3.45 14.61 -11.38
C PHE A 289 -4.38 13.57 -10.70
N PRO A 290 -3.86 12.40 -10.26
CA PRO A 290 -4.65 11.40 -9.55
C PRO A 290 -5.44 11.99 -8.37
N PRO A 291 -6.74 11.65 -8.21
CA PRO A 291 -7.53 12.17 -7.09
C PRO A 291 -6.96 11.69 -5.75
N LEU A 292 -7.16 12.50 -4.73
CA LEU A 292 -6.79 12.23 -3.35
C LEU A 292 -8.02 11.82 -2.55
N LEU A 293 -8.02 10.58 -2.06
CA LEU A 293 -9.12 9.96 -1.32
C LEU A 293 -8.79 9.94 0.17
N PHE A 294 -9.49 10.74 0.97
CA PHE A 294 -9.40 10.72 2.43
C PHE A 294 -10.49 9.82 3.02
N VAL A 295 -10.08 8.84 3.83
CA VAL A 295 -10.99 7.99 4.58
C VAL A 295 -10.86 8.30 6.07
N PHE A 296 -11.92 8.83 6.67
CA PHE A 296 -12.00 9.06 8.10
C PHE A 296 -12.42 7.78 8.82
N ALA A 297 -11.53 7.23 9.63
CA ALA A 297 -11.74 6.01 10.39
C ALA A 297 -11.90 6.29 11.90
N PRO A 298 -12.63 5.45 12.65
CA PRO A 298 -12.92 5.70 14.06
C PRO A 298 -11.65 5.64 14.92
N ALA A 299 -11.58 6.52 15.92
CA ALA A 299 -10.51 6.53 16.91
C ALA A 299 -11.08 6.81 18.32
N PRO A 300 -10.60 6.11 19.37
CA PRO A 300 -11.00 6.41 20.74
C PRO A 300 -10.69 7.86 21.12
N ARG A 301 -11.58 8.50 21.88
CA ARG A 301 -11.41 9.88 22.39
C ARG A 301 -11.19 10.93 21.28
N ARG A 302 -11.75 10.68 20.10
CA ARG A 302 -11.83 11.63 18.98
C ARG A 302 -13.28 11.76 18.56
N ALA A 303 -13.60 12.89 17.94
CA ALA A 303 -14.92 13.09 17.32
C ALA A 303 -15.21 11.96 16.33
N ALA A 304 -16.50 11.64 16.16
CA ALA A 304 -16.94 10.63 15.21
C ALA A 304 -16.42 10.95 13.79
N PRO A 305 -16.13 9.93 12.96
CA PRO A 305 -15.61 10.14 11.61
C PRO A 305 -16.41 11.13 10.76
N ALA A 306 -17.75 11.07 10.81
CA ALA A 306 -18.61 11.99 10.07
C ALA A 306 -18.45 13.46 10.52
N THR A 307 -18.30 13.70 11.82
CA THR A 307 -18.03 15.04 12.36
C THR A 307 -16.64 15.53 11.93
N ARG A 308 -15.64 14.65 11.92
CA ARG A 308 -14.29 14.98 11.46
C ARG A 308 -14.27 15.32 9.97
N GLU A 309 -14.97 14.53 9.15
CA GLU A 309 -15.17 14.77 7.72
C GLU A 309 -15.80 16.17 7.51
N ALA A 310 -16.91 16.48 8.18
CA ALA A 310 -17.59 17.77 8.04
C ALA A 310 -16.70 18.97 8.43
N VAL A 311 -15.97 18.89 9.54
CA VAL A 311 -15.06 19.96 9.97
C VAL A 311 -13.87 20.10 9.02
N PHE A 312 -13.38 18.99 8.47
CA PHE A 312 -12.34 19.05 7.44
C PHE A 312 -12.83 19.81 6.21
N HIS A 313 -14.03 19.50 5.71
CA HIS A 313 -14.67 20.24 4.60
C HIS A 313 -14.72 21.75 4.86
N GLN A 314 -15.21 22.17 6.03
CA GLN A 314 -15.26 23.60 6.40
C GLN A 314 -13.87 24.27 6.37
N ARG A 315 -12.82 23.56 6.80
CA ARG A 315 -11.46 24.10 6.86
C ARG A 315 -10.80 24.19 5.49
N VAL A 316 -11.07 23.24 4.59
CA VAL A 316 -10.42 23.20 3.27
C VAL A 316 -11.11 24.05 2.22
N GLN A 317 -12.30 24.60 2.50
CA GLN A 317 -12.97 25.58 1.63
C GLN A 317 -12.09 26.81 1.29
N HIS A 318 -11.14 27.16 2.16
CA HIS A 318 -10.26 28.32 2.02
C HIS A 318 -8.87 27.95 1.48
N VAL A 319 -8.60 26.67 1.22
CA VAL A 319 -7.32 26.23 0.68
C VAL A 319 -7.35 26.45 -0.84
N HIS A 320 -6.55 27.41 -1.31
CA HIS A 320 -6.48 27.75 -2.73
C HIS A 320 -6.00 26.57 -3.58
N GLY A 321 -6.60 26.38 -4.76
CA GLY A 321 -6.19 25.36 -5.74
C GLY A 321 -6.89 23.99 -5.61
N LEU A 322 -7.60 23.73 -4.52
CA LEU A 322 -8.48 22.55 -4.40
C LEU A 322 -9.63 22.63 -5.40
N ASN A 323 -10.02 21.47 -5.96
CA ASN A 323 -11.03 21.28 -7.01
C ASN A 323 -10.71 21.90 -8.38
N TYR A 324 -9.61 22.62 -8.50
CA TYR A 324 -9.07 23.06 -9.78
C TYR A 324 -7.86 22.23 -10.19
N ARG A 325 -6.85 22.13 -9.31
CA ARG A 325 -5.57 21.45 -9.59
C ARG A 325 -5.45 20.05 -8.98
N ILE A 326 -6.14 19.83 -7.88
CA ILE A 326 -6.19 18.55 -7.16
C ILE A 326 -7.63 18.32 -6.74
N ILE A 327 -8.14 17.13 -7.05
CA ILE A 327 -9.46 16.68 -6.58
C ILE A 327 -9.25 15.96 -5.26
N VAL A 328 -9.91 16.44 -4.21
CA VAL A 328 -9.91 15.82 -2.89
C VAL A 328 -11.30 15.29 -2.62
N ALA A 329 -11.43 13.98 -2.47
CA ALA A 329 -12.68 13.33 -2.11
C ALA A 329 -12.56 12.71 -0.72
N THR A 330 -13.59 12.84 0.11
CA THR A 330 -13.61 12.31 1.46
C THR A 330 -14.72 11.30 1.63
N THR A 331 -14.52 10.35 2.52
CA THR A 331 -15.58 9.48 3.03
C THR A 331 -15.27 9.03 4.46
N THR A 332 -16.17 8.27 5.06
CA THR A 332 -15.90 7.58 6.33
C THR A 332 -15.68 6.09 6.07
N LEU A 333 -14.88 5.44 6.90
CA LEU A 333 -14.65 3.99 6.76
C LEU A 333 -15.96 3.20 6.81
N ALA A 334 -16.92 3.61 7.65
CA ALA A 334 -18.22 2.95 7.77
C ALA A 334 -19.04 3.02 6.46
N GLN A 335 -19.12 4.19 5.84
CA GLN A 335 -19.78 4.36 4.54
C GLN A 335 -19.12 3.51 3.47
N LEU A 336 -17.79 3.52 3.44
CA LEU A 336 -17.01 2.78 2.47
C LEU A 336 -17.16 1.26 2.63
N THR A 337 -17.13 0.71 3.85
CA THR A 337 -17.27 -0.74 4.07
C THR A 337 -18.70 -1.23 3.88
N GLN A 338 -19.70 -0.37 4.09
CA GLN A 338 -21.11 -0.74 3.94
C GLN A 338 -21.57 -0.71 2.48
N HIS A 339 -21.16 0.31 1.73
CA HIS A 339 -21.68 0.56 0.37
C HIS A 339 -20.63 0.34 -0.73
N GLY A 340 -19.34 0.33 -0.38
CA GLY A 340 -18.25 0.25 -1.36
C GLY A 340 -17.94 1.59 -2.04
N PRO A 341 -16.77 1.71 -2.67
CA PRO A 341 -16.33 2.95 -3.33
C PRO A 341 -17.07 3.29 -4.64
N VAL A 342 -17.75 2.31 -5.25
CA VAL A 342 -18.47 2.49 -6.52
C VAL A 342 -19.83 3.16 -6.32
N GLU A 343 -20.36 3.09 -5.11
CA GLU A 343 -21.59 3.76 -4.73
C GLU A 343 -21.34 5.24 -4.38
N PRO A 344 -22.41 6.07 -4.31
CA PRO A 344 -22.33 7.47 -3.88
C PRO A 344 -21.88 7.66 -2.42
N VAL A 345 -20.60 7.41 -2.13
CA VAL A 345 -20.01 7.51 -0.79
C VAL A 345 -19.02 8.66 -0.65
N TRP A 346 -18.63 9.33 -1.73
CA TRP A 346 -17.54 10.32 -1.73
C TRP A 346 -18.05 11.75 -1.76
N ARG A 347 -17.60 12.61 -0.84
CA ARG A 347 -17.83 14.06 -0.88
C ARG A 347 -16.61 14.77 -1.42
N VAL A 348 -16.78 15.62 -2.43
CA VAL A 348 -15.67 16.43 -2.98
C VAL A 348 -15.43 17.63 -2.09
N ALA A 349 -14.20 17.85 -1.64
CA ALA A 349 -13.85 18.88 -0.69
C ALA A 349 -13.26 20.11 -1.40
N GLY A 350 -13.78 21.31 -1.09
CA GLY A 350 -13.30 22.59 -1.60
C GLY A 350 -14.44 23.56 -1.90
N ARG A 351 -14.19 24.63 -2.66
CA ARG A 351 -15.15 25.72 -2.87
C ARG A 351 -16.22 25.34 -3.90
N GLY A 352 -17.50 25.41 -3.52
CA GLY A 352 -18.65 25.31 -4.43
C GLY A 352 -19.05 23.89 -4.88
N GLU A 353 -18.27 22.86 -4.51
CA GLU A 353 -18.68 21.45 -4.69
C GLU A 353 -19.56 21.05 -3.50
N GLY A 354 -20.75 20.52 -3.79
CA GLY A 354 -21.84 20.35 -2.83
C GLY A 354 -21.62 19.27 -1.77
N GLU A 355 -22.52 19.24 -0.79
CA GLU A 355 -22.58 18.18 0.23
C GLU A 355 -22.94 16.79 -0.32
N GLU A 356 -23.35 16.73 -1.59
CA GLU A 356 -23.77 15.54 -2.28
C GLU A 356 -22.63 14.51 -2.40
N ARG A 357 -22.96 13.26 -2.10
CA ARG A 357 -22.03 12.16 -2.28
C ARG A 357 -22.06 11.67 -3.73
N ARG A 358 -20.90 11.32 -4.25
CA ARG A 358 -20.70 10.82 -5.63
C ARG A 358 -20.01 9.46 -5.61
N SER A 359 -20.20 8.70 -6.68
CA SER A 359 -19.40 7.49 -6.92
C SER A 359 -17.98 7.85 -7.32
N LEU A 360 -17.05 6.91 -7.15
CA LEU A 360 -15.66 7.11 -7.56
C LEU A 360 -15.52 7.48 -9.06
N ALA A 361 -16.37 6.90 -9.91
CA ALA A 361 -16.39 7.17 -11.35
C ALA A 361 -16.95 8.57 -11.70
N ALA A 362 -17.80 9.14 -10.83
CA ALA A 362 -18.42 10.45 -11.00
C ALA A 362 -17.65 11.59 -10.31
N LEU A 363 -16.44 11.31 -9.79
CA LEU A 363 -15.59 12.37 -9.28
C LEU A 363 -15.17 13.31 -10.43
N PRO A 364 -15.07 14.62 -10.15
CA PRO A 364 -14.58 15.57 -11.14
C PRO A 364 -13.14 15.21 -11.53
N LYS A 365 -12.73 15.64 -12.72
CA LYS A 365 -11.33 15.53 -13.16
C LYS A 365 -10.60 16.83 -12.81
N ALA A 366 -9.38 16.70 -12.30
CA ALA A 366 -8.48 17.85 -12.18
C ALA A 366 -8.23 18.44 -13.58
N ARG A 367 -8.23 19.76 -13.69
CA ARG A 367 -7.98 20.47 -14.95
C ARG A 367 -6.51 20.78 -15.17
#